data_AF-A0A9Q3WCC7-F1
#
_entry.id   AF-A0A9Q3WCC7-F1
#
_cell.length_a   1.000
_cell.length_b   1.000
_cell.length_c   1.000
_cell.angle_alpha   90.00
_cell.angle_beta   90.00
_cell.angle_gamma   90.00
#
_symmetry.space_group_name_H-M   'P 1'
#
loop_
_entity.id
_entity.type
_entity.pdbx_description
1 polymer ?
#
loop_
_entity_poly.entity_id
_entity_poly.type
_entity_poly.pdbx_seq_one_letter_code
_entity_poly.pdbx_strand_id
1 'polypeptide(L)'
;MENKIETSAEYAEAAVLPPRCHEVHADPDSPARMTEVPAPLQEPVQNKSPAQWAYERLILYIRNFEKQLDASQEVAMGFVGGDAGVLRIEGIGYFDPDIVTFYGADGTGARTQLVQHVSQLNVMLRAMPVATEDRPAQRIGFRLAADLEAD
;
A
#
# COMPACT_ATOMS: atom_id res chain seq x y z
N MET A 1 -22.16 -5.29 12.64
CA MET A 1 -21.13 -6.33 12.44
C MET A 1 -21.86 -7.62 12.14
N GLU A 2 -21.80 -8.07 10.90
CA GLU A 2 -22.29 -9.39 10.55
C GLU A 2 -21.21 -10.39 10.97
N ASN A 3 -21.54 -11.32 11.87
CA ASN A 3 -20.66 -12.44 12.20
C ASN A 3 -20.63 -13.37 11.00
N LYS A 4 -19.69 -13.11 10.08
CA LYS A 4 -19.41 -14.01 8.96
C LYS A 4 -18.84 -15.30 9.53
N ILE A 5 -19.60 -16.39 9.43
CA ILE A 5 -19.12 -17.72 9.78
C ILE A 5 -18.29 -18.20 8.61
N GLU A 6 -16.97 -18.26 8.78
CA GLU A 6 -16.08 -18.92 7.82
C GLU A 6 -16.27 -20.44 7.92
N THR A 7 -16.47 -21.10 6.78
CA THR A 7 -16.53 -22.56 6.74
C THR A 7 -15.13 -23.14 6.92
N SER A 8 -15.05 -24.37 7.44
CA SER A 8 -13.78 -25.09 7.57
C SER A 8 -13.06 -25.29 6.23
N ALA A 9 -13.81 -25.31 5.12
CA ALA A 9 -13.26 -25.37 3.78
C ALA A 9 -12.57 -24.06 3.38
N GLU A 10 -13.24 -22.91 3.54
CA GLU A 10 -12.65 -21.59 3.27
C GLU A 10 -11.41 -21.32 4.12
N TYR A 11 -11.44 -21.74 5.39
CA TYR A 11 -10.29 -21.67 6.29
C TYR A 11 -9.11 -22.50 5.79
N ALA A 12 -9.36 -23.76 5.39
CA ALA A 12 -8.31 -24.66 4.88
C ALA A 12 -7.77 -24.22 3.51
N GLU A 13 -8.58 -23.60 2.66
CA GLU A 13 -8.14 -23.06 1.38
C GLU A 13 -7.25 -21.82 1.55
N ALA A 14 -7.64 -20.88 2.42
CA ALA A 14 -6.83 -19.70 2.74
C ALA A 14 -5.48 -20.06 3.41
N ALA A 15 -5.41 -21.23 4.05
CA ALA A 15 -4.20 -21.76 4.65
C ALA A 15 -3.17 -22.29 3.65
N VAL A 16 -3.59 -22.63 2.42
CA VAL A 16 -2.77 -23.38 1.46
C VAL A 16 -2.58 -22.62 0.15
N LEU A 17 -3.56 -21.82 -0.25
CA LEU A 17 -3.49 -21.08 -1.50
C LEU A 17 -2.67 -19.80 -1.31
N PRO A 18 -1.60 -19.59 -2.09
CA PRO A 18 -0.89 -18.34 -2.07
C PRO A 18 -1.84 -17.22 -2.54
N PRO A 19 -1.67 -16.00 -2.02
CA PRO A 19 -2.50 -14.87 -2.42
C PRO A 19 -2.30 -14.58 -3.90
N ARG A 20 -3.41 -14.30 -4.59
CA ARG A 20 -3.44 -14.05 -6.03
C ARG A 20 -3.59 -12.56 -6.29
N CYS A 21 -2.66 -11.98 -7.05
CA CYS A 21 -2.86 -10.69 -7.68
C CYS A 21 -3.40 -10.91 -9.10
N HIS A 22 -4.40 -10.15 -9.50
CA HIS A 22 -4.96 -10.18 -10.85
C HIS A 22 -5.34 -8.77 -11.28
N GLU A 23 -4.92 -8.39 -12.48
CA GLU A 23 -5.22 -7.10 -13.08
C GLU A 23 -5.48 -7.25 -14.57
N VAL A 24 -6.30 -6.35 -15.12
CA VAL A 24 -6.60 -6.26 -16.54
C VAL A 24 -6.56 -4.77 -16.90
N HIS A 25 -5.91 -4.44 -18.00
CA HIS A 25 -5.74 -3.07 -18.47
C HIS A 25 -6.51 -2.86 -19.78
N ALA A 26 -6.91 -1.61 -20.04
CA ALA A 26 -7.67 -1.26 -21.26
C ALA A 26 -6.83 -1.42 -22.53
N ASP A 27 -5.54 -1.13 -22.43
CA ASP A 27 -4.56 -1.47 -23.46
C ASP A 27 -4.11 -2.93 -23.25
N PRO A 28 -4.35 -3.84 -24.20
CA PRO A 28 -3.99 -5.24 -24.07
C PRO A 28 -2.47 -5.49 -24.05
N ASP A 29 -1.67 -4.53 -24.55
CA ASP A 29 -0.21 -4.63 -24.57
C ASP A 29 0.42 -3.99 -23.32
N SER A 30 -0.37 -3.36 -22.46
CA SER A 30 0.13 -2.82 -21.19
C SER A 30 0.57 -3.96 -20.28
N PRO A 31 1.84 -3.98 -19.84
CA PRO A 31 2.31 -5.01 -18.95
C PRO A 31 1.54 -4.96 -17.63
N ALA A 32 1.32 -6.14 -17.04
CA ALA A 32 0.90 -6.23 -15.65
C ALA A 32 1.88 -5.40 -14.78
N ARG A 33 1.33 -4.55 -13.92
CA ARG A 33 2.06 -3.67 -13.00
C ARG A 33 2.45 -4.41 -11.72
N MET A 34 1.71 -5.46 -11.35
CA MET A 34 1.95 -6.36 -10.23
C MET A 34 2.30 -7.76 -10.76
N THR A 35 3.45 -7.88 -11.39
CA THR A 35 3.96 -9.14 -11.95
C THR A 35 4.72 -10.00 -10.94
N GLU A 36 5.32 -9.38 -9.92
CA GLU A 36 6.15 -10.05 -8.92
C GLU A 36 5.56 -9.81 -7.53
N VAL A 37 5.14 -10.90 -6.89
CA VAL A 37 4.75 -10.92 -5.47
C VAL A 37 6.00 -11.35 -4.68
N PRO A 38 6.60 -10.48 -3.85
CA PRO A 38 7.75 -10.83 -3.03
C PRO A 38 7.49 -12.06 -2.16
N ALA A 39 8.55 -12.82 -1.85
CA ALA A 39 8.45 -14.06 -1.07
C ALA A 39 7.66 -13.92 0.25
N PRO A 40 7.82 -12.84 1.05
CA PRO A 40 7.02 -12.64 2.27
C PRO A 40 5.51 -12.66 2.01
N LEU A 41 5.06 -12.13 0.88
CA LEU A 41 3.65 -12.11 0.49
C LEU A 41 3.18 -13.45 -0.11
N GLN A 42 4.05 -14.44 -0.33
CA GLN A 42 3.66 -15.78 -0.80
C GLN A 42 3.29 -16.71 0.35
N GLU A 43 3.56 -16.31 1.60
CA GLU A 43 3.20 -17.07 2.79
C GLU A 43 1.68 -17.15 3.01
N PRO A 44 1.19 -18.20 3.70
CA PRO A 44 -0.22 -18.34 4.05
C PRO A 44 -0.76 -17.11 4.81
N VAL A 45 -1.86 -16.55 4.30
CA VAL A 45 -2.49 -15.35 4.87
C VAL A 45 -2.95 -15.56 6.32
N GLN A 46 -3.24 -16.81 6.71
CA GLN A 46 -3.66 -17.19 8.07
C GLN A 46 -2.68 -16.79 9.19
N ASN A 47 -1.40 -16.60 8.86
CA ASN A 47 -0.39 -16.21 9.85
C ASN A 47 -0.28 -14.68 10.03
N LYS A 48 -1.05 -13.90 9.24
CA LYS A 48 -0.95 -12.45 9.20
C LYS A 48 -2.18 -11.80 9.77
N SER A 49 -1.99 -10.72 10.52
CA SER A 49 -3.12 -9.88 10.90
C SER A 49 -3.73 -9.18 9.69
N PRO A 50 -5.00 -8.76 9.75
CA PRO A 50 -5.58 -7.88 8.74
C PRO A 50 -4.73 -6.64 8.44
N ALA A 51 -4.14 -6.02 9.47
CA ALA A 51 -3.29 -4.84 9.33
C ALA A 51 -1.97 -5.13 8.61
N GLN A 52 -1.26 -6.19 9.03
CA GLN A 52 -0.03 -6.64 8.36
C GLN A 52 -0.31 -6.95 6.90
N TRP A 53 -1.37 -7.72 6.64
CA TRP A 53 -1.73 -8.11 5.29
C TRP A 53 -2.08 -6.90 4.39
N ALA A 54 -2.74 -5.88 4.93
CA ALA A 54 -3.00 -4.64 4.18
C ALA A 54 -1.71 -3.84 3.95
N TYR A 55 -0.86 -3.70 4.96
CA TYR A 55 0.41 -2.98 4.90
C TYR A 55 1.34 -3.50 3.80
N GLU A 56 1.60 -4.80 3.76
CA GLU A 56 2.50 -5.41 2.76
C GLU A 56 2.00 -5.19 1.33
N ARG A 57 0.68 -5.28 1.11
CA ARG A 57 0.07 -5.02 -0.21
C ARG A 57 0.14 -3.54 -0.60
N LEU A 58 -0.04 -2.63 0.36
CA LEU A 58 0.10 -1.19 0.10
C LEU A 58 1.51 -0.83 -0.34
N ILE A 59 2.55 -1.47 0.24
CA ILE A 59 3.94 -1.30 -0.20
C ILE A 59 4.08 -1.62 -1.70
N LEU A 60 3.49 -2.74 -2.15
CA LEU A 60 3.55 -3.12 -3.56
C LEU A 60 2.86 -2.09 -4.47
N TYR A 61 1.68 -1.61 -4.08
CA TYR A 61 0.98 -0.59 -4.86
C TYR A 61 1.80 0.71 -4.95
N ILE A 62 2.39 1.17 -3.84
CA ILE A 62 3.21 2.38 -3.80
C ILE A 62 4.46 2.20 -4.69
N ARG A 63 5.20 1.10 -4.53
CA ARG A 63 6.39 0.79 -5.36
C ARG A 63 6.05 0.77 -6.85
N ASN A 64 4.98 0.06 -7.22
CA ASN A 64 4.62 -0.10 -8.64
C ASN A 64 4.02 1.19 -9.23
N PHE A 65 3.39 2.04 -8.42
CA PHE A 65 3.01 3.38 -8.83
C PHE A 65 4.25 4.26 -9.06
N GLU A 66 5.20 4.28 -8.12
CA GLU A 66 6.43 5.06 -8.21
C GLU A 66 7.32 4.68 -9.40
N LYS A 67 7.33 3.40 -9.83
CA LYS A 67 8.04 2.95 -11.05
C LYS A 67 7.60 3.68 -12.32
N GLN A 68 6.42 4.30 -12.31
CA GLN A 68 5.84 5.00 -13.47
C GLN A 68 6.09 6.51 -13.44
N LEU A 69 6.63 7.02 -12.34
CA LEU A 69 6.82 8.45 -12.14
C LEU A 69 8.17 8.90 -12.69
N ASP A 70 8.16 10.03 -13.41
CA ASP A 70 9.39 10.69 -13.82
C ASP A 70 10.07 11.42 -12.64
N ALA A 71 11.29 11.92 -12.86
CA ALA A 71 12.11 12.56 -11.82
C ALA A 71 11.50 13.86 -11.25
N SER A 72 10.49 14.45 -11.88
CA SER A 72 9.80 15.66 -11.40
C SER A 72 8.58 15.35 -10.53
N GLN A 73 8.22 14.08 -10.41
CA GLN A 73 7.01 13.63 -9.72
C GLN A 73 7.34 12.84 -8.46
N GLU A 74 6.50 12.93 -7.44
CA GLU A 74 6.50 12.17 -6.20
C GLU A 74 5.11 11.55 -5.96
N VAL A 75 5.07 10.46 -5.19
CA VAL A 75 3.80 9.86 -4.78
C VAL A 75 3.19 10.65 -3.64
N ALA A 76 1.90 10.93 -3.77
CA ALA A 76 1.06 11.42 -2.69
C ALA A 76 -0.16 10.52 -2.55
N MET A 77 -0.68 10.43 -1.34
CA MET A 77 -1.85 9.63 -0.99
C MET A 77 -3.04 10.54 -0.69
N GLY A 78 -4.12 10.36 -1.42
CA GLY A 78 -5.42 10.90 -1.07
C GLY A 78 -6.20 9.86 -0.26
N PHE A 79 -6.80 10.29 0.83
CA PHE A 79 -7.72 9.46 1.61
C PHE A 79 -9.15 9.73 1.15
N VAL A 80 -9.80 8.71 0.59
CA VAL A 80 -11.16 8.87 0.05
C VAL A 80 -12.16 8.90 1.20
N GLY A 81 -12.93 9.98 1.31
CA GLY A 81 -14.02 10.11 2.29
C GLY A 81 -13.64 10.77 3.62
N GLY A 82 -12.46 11.39 3.74
CA GLY A 82 -12.07 12.18 4.90
C GLY A 82 -11.56 13.57 4.53
N ASP A 83 -11.67 14.52 5.47
CA ASP A 83 -11.18 15.91 5.29
C ASP A 83 -9.64 16.03 5.32
N ALA A 84 -8.91 14.93 5.53
CA ALA A 84 -7.46 14.92 5.67
C ALA A 84 -6.73 15.31 4.37
N GLY A 85 -7.42 15.33 3.23
CA GLY A 85 -6.87 15.79 1.95
C GLY A 85 -5.81 14.86 1.37
N VAL A 86 -4.75 15.45 0.81
CA VAL A 86 -3.64 14.75 0.17
C VAL A 86 -2.40 14.83 1.07
N LEU A 87 -1.81 13.68 1.36
CA LEU A 87 -0.59 13.52 2.14
C LEU A 87 0.57 13.10 1.23
N ARG A 88 1.66 13.86 1.20
CA ARG A 88 2.92 13.38 0.60
C ARG A 88 3.47 12.28 1.49
N ILE A 89 3.51 11.04 0.99
CA ILE A 89 3.87 9.88 1.83
C ILE A 89 5.37 9.87 2.08
N GLU A 90 5.74 9.82 3.35
CA GLU A 90 7.12 9.65 3.82
C GLU A 90 7.32 8.28 4.48
N GLY A 91 6.23 7.62 4.90
CA GLY A 91 6.27 6.28 5.47
C GLY A 91 4.89 5.70 5.73
N ILE A 92 4.86 4.39 5.94
CA ILE A 92 3.68 3.65 6.40
C ILE A 92 4.07 2.68 7.51
N GLY A 93 3.10 2.26 8.31
CA GLY A 93 3.29 1.24 9.34
C GLY A 93 1.98 0.53 9.67
N TYR A 94 2.04 -0.53 10.46
CA TYR A 94 0.87 -1.24 10.96
C TYR A 94 1.03 -1.58 12.44
N PHE A 95 -0.10 -1.84 13.09
CA PHE A 95 -0.15 -2.37 14.45
C PHE A 95 -1.26 -3.40 14.55
N ASP A 96 -0.89 -4.60 14.96
CA ASP A 96 -1.80 -5.74 14.99
C ASP A 96 -2.95 -5.53 16.00
N PRO A 97 -4.17 -5.99 15.68
CA PRO A 97 -4.53 -6.72 14.46
C PRO A 97 -5.03 -5.83 13.30
N ASP A 98 -5.30 -4.55 13.53
CA ASP A 98 -6.23 -3.80 12.68
C ASP A 98 -5.86 -2.34 12.35
N ILE A 99 -4.74 -1.81 12.85
CA ILE A 99 -4.35 -0.41 12.61
C ILE A 99 -3.30 -0.30 11.50
N VAL A 100 -3.52 0.63 10.56
CA VAL A 100 -2.53 1.08 9.58
C VAL A 100 -2.27 2.57 9.79
N THR A 101 -1.01 2.97 9.72
CA THR A 101 -0.56 4.34 9.93
C THR A 101 0.16 4.86 8.70
N PHE A 102 -0.12 6.11 8.32
CA PHE A 102 0.54 6.84 7.25
C PHE A 102 1.26 8.06 7.81
N TYR A 103 2.52 8.24 7.44
CA TYR A 103 3.35 9.37 7.83
C TYR A 103 3.66 10.22 6.61
N GLY A 104 3.64 11.54 6.76
CA GLY A 104 3.96 12.42 5.66
C GLY A 104 3.81 13.90 5.97
N ALA A 105 3.69 14.67 4.90
CA ALA A 105 3.42 16.11 4.95
C ALA A 105 2.14 16.46 4.18
N ASP A 106 1.32 17.35 4.75
CA ASP A 106 0.10 17.82 4.09
C ASP A 106 0.39 18.86 2.98
N GLY A 107 -0.65 19.43 2.38
CA GLY A 107 -0.52 20.46 1.34
C GLY A 107 0.18 21.75 1.78
N THR A 108 0.32 22.00 3.08
CA THR A 108 1.07 23.13 3.65
C THR A 108 2.52 22.78 4.01
N GLY A 109 2.88 21.49 3.91
CA GLY A 109 4.16 20.97 4.37
C GLY A 109 4.19 20.65 5.88
N ALA A 110 3.05 20.72 6.58
CA ALA A 110 2.98 20.37 7.98
C ALA A 110 3.09 18.85 8.14
N ARG A 111 3.85 18.41 9.15
CA ARG A 111 3.98 16.99 9.48
C ARG A 111 2.61 16.46 9.90
N THR A 112 2.16 15.45 9.19
CA THR A 112 0.85 14.85 9.37
C THR A 112 0.98 13.33 9.48
N GLN A 113 0.24 12.77 10.43
CA GLN A 113 0.12 11.35 10.63
C GLN A 113 -1.36 10.99 10.55
N LEU A 114 -1.71 10.04 9.69
CA LEU A 114 -3.05 9.49 9.65
C LEU A 114 -3.03 8.07 10.18
N VAL A 115 -3.90 7.80 11.16
CA VAL A 115 -4.10 6.49 11.76
C VAL A 115 -5.49 6.00 11.38
N GLN A 116 -5.59 4.85 10.73
CA GLN A 116 -6.86 4.27 10.28
C GLN A 116 -7.00 2.81 10.67
N HIS A 117 -8.22 2.40 10.96
CA HIS A 117 -8.57 0.99 11.03
C HIS A 117 -8.61 0.40 9.60
N VAL A 118 -8.10 -0.82 9.43
CA VAL A 118 -7.97 -1.48 8.13
C VAL A 118 -9.30 -1.63 7.39
N SER A 119 -10.42 -1.77 8.10
CA SER A 119 -11.75 -1.85 7.49
C SER A 119 -12.25 -0.54 6.88
N GLN A 120 -11.59 0.58 7.16
CA GLN A 120 -11.92 1.92 6.64
C GLN A 120 -10.94 2.37 5.57
N LEU A 121 -9.99 1.51 5.19
CA LEU A 121 -8.91 1.83 4.28
C LEU A 121 -9.43 2.10 2.87
N ASN A 122 -9.36 3.36 2.44
CA ASN A 122 -9.58 3.75 1.05
C ASN A 122 -8.43 4.67 0.61
N VAL A 123 -7.57 4.14 -0.26
CA VAL A 123 -6.31 4.78 -0.67
C VAL A 123 -6.37 5.16 -2.14
N MET A 124 -6.07 6.42 -2.44
CA MET A 124 -5.81 6.90 -3.80
C MET A 124 -4.34 7.30 -3.91
N LEU A 125 -3.61 6.76 -4.87
CA LEU A 125 -2.24 7.21 -5.19
C LEU A 125 -2.30 8.25 -6.29
N ARG A 126 -1.59 9.36 -6.11
CA ARG A 126 -1.54 10.48 -7.04
C ARG A 126 -0.09 10.91 -7.27
N ALA A 127 0.24 11.19 -8.53
CA ALA A 127 1.49 11.84 -8.90
C ALA A 127 1.40 13.34 -8.60
N MET A 128 2.34 13.87 -7.83
CA MET A 128 2.45 15.29 -7.49
C MET A 128 3.83 15.82 -7.88
N PRO A 129 3.99 17.08 -8.30
CA PRO A 129 5.31 17.66 -8.52
C PRO A 129 6.17 17.58 -7.25
N VAL A 130 7.49 17.44 -7.41
CA VAL A 130 8.45 17.54 -6.30
C VAL A 130 8.22 18.80 -5.48
N ALA A 131 8.35 18.70 -4.15
CA ALA A 131 8.10 19.84 -3.26
C ALA A 131 9.10 20.99 -3.46
N THR A 132 10.34 20.67 -3.86
CA THR A 132 11.43 21.62 -4.12
C THR A 132 12.27 21.12 -5.28
N GLU A 133 12.52 21.97 -6.28
CA GLU A 133 13.33 21.61 -7.46
C GLU A 133 14.79 21.26 -7.13
N ASP A 134 15.30 21.73 -5.99
CA ASP A 134 16.68 21.48 -5.53
C ASP A 134 16.91 20.09 -4.90
N ARG A 135 15.87 19.25 -4.79
CA ARG A 135 15.99 17.91 -4.20
C ARG A 135 15.48 16.84 -5.18
N PRO A 136 16.16 15.67 -5.23
CA PRO A 136 15.67 14.55 -6.00
C PRO A 136 14.31 14.09 -5.45
N ALA A 137 13.44 13.65 -6.34
CA ALA A 137 12.13 13.15 -5.96
C ALA A 137 12.24 11.97 -4.98
N GLN A 138 11.49 12.05 -3.88
CA GLN A 138 11.46 10.97 -2.89
C GLN A 138 10.70 9.76 -3.46
N ARG A 139 11.27 8.57 -3.19
CA ARG A 139 10.83 7.28 -3.70
C ARG A 139 10.78 6.28 -2.56
N ILE A 140 9.73 6.38 -1.75
CA ILE A 140 9.60 5.61 -0.51
C ILE A 140 9.22 4.15 -0.77
N GLY A 141 8.49 3.87 -1.85
CA GLY A 141 8.02 2.54 -2.22
C GLY A 141 9.16 1.53 -2.42
N PHE A 142 10.30 1.97 -2.94
CA PHE A 142 11.48 1.10 -3.08
C PHE A 142 12.15 0.75 -1.75
N ARG A 143 12.19 1.72 -0.82
CA ARG A 143 12.74 1.49 0.53
C ARG A 143 11.84 0.55 1.32
N LEU A 144 10.53 0.78 1.26
CA LEU A 144 9.53 -0.07 1.90
C LEU A 144 9.56 -1.51 1.36
N ALA A 145 9.73 -1.67 0.05
CA ALA A 145 9.82 -3.00 -0.54
C ALA A 145 11.12 -3.73 -0.15
N ALA A 146 12.24 -3.02 -0.05
CA ALA A 146 13.50 -3.60 0.41
C ALA A 146 13.44 -4.02 1.90
N ASP A 147 12.75 -3.24 2.73
CA ASP A 147 12.46 -3.57 4.13
C ASP A 147 11.61 -4.85 4.24
N LEU A 148 10.54 -4.93 3.44
CA LEU A 148 9.70 -6.12 3.35
C LEU A 148 10.47 -7.37 2.93
N GLU A 149 11.44 -7.26 2.03
CA GLU A 149 12.27 -8.38 1.56
C GLU A 149 13.37 -8.80 2.55
N ALA A 150 13.64 -7.99 3.57
CA ALA A 150 14.68 -8.23 4.58
C ALA A 150 14.16 -8.85 5.89
N ASP A 151 12.86 -8.71 6.16
CA ASP A 151 12.11 -9.40 7.23
C ASP A 151 11.87 -10.88 6.90
#